data_AF-A0A2K3MWK7-F1
#
_entry.id   AF-A0A2K3MWK7-F1
#
_cell.length_a   1.000
_cell.length_b   1.000
_cell.length_c   1.000
_cell.angle_alpha   90.00
_cell.angle_beta   90.00
_cell.angle_gamma   90.00
#
_symmetry.space_group_name_H-M   'P 1'
#
loop_
_entity.id
_entity.type
_entity.pdbx_description
1 polymer ?
#
loop_
_entity_poly.entity_id
_entity_poly.type
_entity_poly.pdbx_seq_one_letter_code
_entity_poly.pdbx_strand_id
1 'polypeptide(L)'
;VQIVDICLATRPLNGGLINLQELCNLLRQRRKSDRGVVSEDDCLRAISKLKVLGSGFEVISVGKKKLVRSVPTELNKDHNEILELAQGQGFVTVDEVERRLSWTSGRAIDALDTLLDEGLAMIDDGHKDGKRRYWFPCVSPISSLTGIDSL
;
A
#
# COMPACT_ATOMS: atom_id res chain seq x y z
N VAL A 1 15.90 -5.83 11.28
CA VAL A 1 16.12 -4.39 11.55
C VAL A 1 15.78 -3.54 10.31
N GLN A 2 16.52 -3.60 9.20
CA GLN A 2 16.28 -2.72 8.03
C GLN A 2 14.84 -2.66 7.47
N ILE A 3 14.14 -3.80 7.38
CA ILE A 3 12.72 -3.84 6.94
C ILE A 3 11.85 -3.01 7.87
N VAL A 4 12.04 -3.18 9.18
CA VAL A 4 11.29 -2.44 10.21
C VAL A 4 11.57 -0.95 10.08
N ASP A 5 12.83 -0.55 9.90
CA ASP A 5 13.19 0.87 9.75
C ASP A 5 12.56 1.50 8.50
N ILE A 6 12.43 0.76 7.40
CA ILE A 6 11.76 1.26 6.19
C ILE A 6 10.26 1.39 6.44
N CYS A 7 9.63 0.38 7.02
CA CYS A 7 8.20 0.42 7.32
C CYS A 7 7.86 1.55 8.30
N LEU A 8 8.68 1.76 9.34
CA LEU A 8 8.51 2.89 10.26
C LEU A 8 8.68 4.24 9.56
N ALA A 9 9.69 4.38 8.69
CA ALA A 9 9.94 5.63 7.97
C ALA A 9 8.88 5.95 6.91
N THR A 10 8.28 4.93 6.28
CA THR A 10 7.27 5.11 5.21
C THR A 10 5.83 5.12 5.73
N ARG A 11 5.60 4.70 6.99
CA ARG A 11 4.26 4.65 7.60
C ARG A 11 3.45 5.94 7.47
N PRO A 12 4.00 7.15 7.70
CA PRO A 12 3.22 8.38 7.54
C PRO A 12 2.69 8.60 6.12
N LEU A 13 3.29 7.94 5.12
CA LEU A 13 2.94 8.07 3.71
C LEU A 13 2.03 6.96 3.19
N ASN A 14 1.99 5.80 3.84
CA ASN A 14 1.32 4.61 3.30
C ASN A 14 0.45 3.85 4.32
N GLY A 15 0.24 4.42 5.50
CA GLY A 15 -0.55 3.82 6.58
C GLY A 15 0.03 2.52 7.13
N GLY A 16 1.27 2.15 6.76
CA GLY A 16 1.90 0.90 7.16
C GLY A 16 1.61 -0.29 6.25
N LEU A 17 1.10 -0.04 5.03
CA LEU A 17 0.97 -1.03 3.96
C LEU A 17 1.88 -0.66 2.78
N ILE A 18 2.75 -1.58 2.36
CA ILE A 18 3.70 -1.31 1.27
C ILE A 18 3.80 -2.48 0.30
N ASN A 19 3.94 -2.20 -1.00
CA ASN A 19 4.20 -3.25 -1.97
C ASN A 19 5.53 -3.97 -1.67
N LEU A 20 5.54 -5.31 -1.71
CA LEU A 20 6.76 -6.08 -1.41
C LEU A 20 7.90 -5.75 -2.38
N GLN A 21 7.61 -5.52 -3.66
CA GLN A 21 8.63 -5.15 -4.65
C GLN A 21 9.23 -3.78 -4.31
N GLU A 22 8.40 -2.83 -3.85
CA GLU A 22 8.86 -1.51 -3.44
C GLU A 22 9.72 -1.58 -2.19
N LEU A 23 9.31 -2.36 -1.19
CA LEU A 23 10.13 -2.62 -0.01
C LEU A 23 11.50 -3.21 -0.39
N CYS A 24 11.53 -4.15 -1.34
CA CYS A 24 12.77 -4.71 -1.85
C CYS A 24 13.64 -3.65 -2.53
N ASN A 25 13.03 -2.75 -3.30
CA ASN A 25 13.74 -1.65 -3.97
C ASN A 25 14.35 -0.68 -2.95
N LEU A 26 13.58 -0.26 -1.95
CA LEU A 26 14.06 0.61 -0.86
C LEU A 26 15.19 -0.03 -0.05
N LEU A 27 15.12 -1.34 0.20
CA LEU A 27 16.19 -2.10 0.86
C LEU A 27 17.47 -2.11 0.03
N ARG A 28 17.36 -2.31 -1.29
CA ARG A 28 18.52 -2.29 -2.20
C ARG A 28 19.14 -0.90 -2.26
N GLN A 29 18.33 0.15 -2.32
CA GLN A 29 18.83 1.54 -2.30
C GLN A 29 19.55 1.89 -0.99
N ARG A 30 19.04 1.42 0.16
CA ARG A 30 19.72 1.62 1.46
C ARG A 30 21.00 0.82 1.62
N ARG A 31 21.19 -0.27 0.87
CA ARG A 31 22.41 -1.07 0.91
C ARG A 31 23.38 -0.53 -0.13
N LYS A 32 24.48 0.09 0.33
CA LYS A 32 25.64 0.39 -0.54
C LYS A 32 26.13 -0.91 -1.21
N SER A 33 26.68 -0.80 -2.42
CA SER A 33 26.98 -1.90 -3.37
C SER A 33 27.77 -3.10 -2.84
N ASP A 34 28.26 -3.06 -1.60
CA ASP A 34 29.19 -4.04 -1.01
C ASP A 34 28.51 -5.11 -0.14
N ARG A 35 27.17 -5.13 -0.03
CA ARG A 35 26.41 -6.00 0.91
C ARG A 35 25.55 -7.09 0.27
N GLY A 36 25.83 -7.45 -0.98
CA GLY A 36 25.09 -8.49 -1.71
C GLY A 36 23.66 -8.10 -2.09
N VAL A 37 23.14 -8.72 -3.15
CA VAL A 37 21.80 -8.43 -3.69
C VAL A 37 20.74 -9.05 -2.78
N VAL A 38 19.79 -8.23 -2.31
CA VAL A 38 18.61 -8.72 -1.57
C VAL A 38 17.57 -9.25 -2.57
N SER A 39 17.22 -10.52 -2.42
CA SER A 39 16.13 -11.16 -3.18
C SER A 39 14.78 -10.93 -2.50
N GLU A 40 13.68 -11.13 -3.25
CA GLU A 40 12.33 -11.12 -2.68
C GLU A 40 12.17 -12.21 -1.60
N ASP A 41 12.78 -13.38 -1.82
CA ASP A 41 12.73 -14.51 -0.88
C ASP A 41 13.39 -14.17 0.47
N ASP A 42 14.49 -13.42 0.46
CA ASP A 42 15.12 -12.92 1.69
C ASP A 42 14.15 -12.02 2.48
N CYS A 43 13.41 -11.15 1.79
CA CYS A 43 12.41 -10.29 2.40
C CYS A 43 11.24 -11.10 2.98
N LEU A 44 10.72 -12.07 2.23
CA LEU A 44 9.64 -12.96 2.67
C LEU A 44 10.04 -13.75 3.92
N ARG A 45 11.24 -14.34 3.93
CA ARG A 45 11.77 -15.06 5.09
C ARG A 45 11.93 -14.12 6.29
N ALA A 46 12.46 -12.92 6.09
CA ALA A 46 12.62 -11.95 7.17
C ALA A 46 11.26 -11.51 7.75
N ILE A 47 10.26 -11.23 6.92
CA ILE A 47 8.92 -10.83 7.37
C ILE A 47 8.23 -11.99 8.11
N SER A 48 8.36 -13.22 7.61
CA SER A 48 7.85 -14.41 8.31
C SER A 48 8.41 -14.55 9.73
N LYS A 49 9.72 -14.24 9.91
CA LYS A 49 10.33 -14.19 11.25
C LYS A 49 9.84 -13.02 12.09
N LEU A 50 9.49 -11.88 11.51
CA LEU A 50 8.88 -10.77 12.25
C LEU A 50 7.45 -11.10 12.71
N LYS A 51 6.67 -11.82 11.89
CA LYS A 51 5.30 -12.22 12.21
C LYS A 51 5.22 -13.02 13.50
N VAL A 52 6.11 -14.02 13.67
CA VAL A 52 6.13 -14.87 14.88
C VAL A 52 6.51 -14.14 16.17
N LEU A 53 7.10 -12.94 16.06
CA LEU A 53 7.44 -12.10 17.21
C LEU A 53 6.26 -11.20 17.67
N GLY A 54 5.08 -11.32 17.06
CA GLY A 54 3.90 -10.52 17.42
C GLY A 54 3.99 -9.06 16.99
N SER A 55 4.90 -8.73 16.08
CA SER A 55 5.20 -7.34 15.69
C SER A 55 4.16 -6.69 14.75
N GLY A 56 3.09 -7.39 14.39
CA GLY A 56 2.09 -6.93 13.42
C GLY A 56 2.53 -7.04 11.95
N PHE A 57 3.73 -7.54 11.69
CA PHE A 57 4.25 -7.74 10.33
C PHE A 57 3.63 -8.96 9.66
N GLU A 58 3.11 -8.77 8.46
CA GLU A 58 2.53 -9.84 7.66
C GLU A 58 2.65 -9.54 6.17
N VAL A 59 2.78 -10.60 5.36
CA VAL A 59 2.60 -10.51 3.91
C VAL A 59 1.18 -10.93 3.59
N ILE A 60 0.43 -10.03 2.95
CA ILE A 60 -0.92 -10.30 2.43
C ILE A 60 -0.89 -10.28 0.90
N SER A 61 -1.78 -11.05 0.29
CA SER A 61 -1.96 -11.05 -1.16
C SER A 61 -3.21 -10.25 -1.52
N VAL A 62 -3.05 -9.28 -2.40
CA VAL A 62 -4.15 -8.50 -2.98
C VAL A 62 -4.04 -8.61 -4.49
N GLY A 63 -5.02 -9.24 -5.14
CA GLY A 63 -4.93 -9.62 -6.54
C GLY A 63 -3.63 -10.35 -6.87
N LYS A 64 -2.84 -9.78 -7.79
CA LYS A 64 -1.55 -10.36 -8.23
C LYS A 64 -0.33 -9.83 -7.47
N LYS A 65 -0.54 -8.94 -6.49
CA LYS A 65 0.55 -8.28 -5.76
C LYS A 65 0.61 -8.78 -4.31
N LYS A 66 1.83 -8.87 -3.80
CA LYS A 66 2.08 -9.08 -2.37
C LYS A 66 2.32 -7.73 -1.71
N LEU A 67 1.58 -7.47 -0.64
CA LEU A 67 1.74 -6.29 0.20
C LEU A 67 2.28 -6.72 1.56
N VAL A 68 3.10 -5.87 2.17
CA VAL A 68 3.62 -6.03 3.51
C VAL A 68 2.85 -5.09 4.42
N ARG A 69 2.10 -5.67 5.34
CA ARG A 69 1.46 -4.97 6.44
C ARG A 69 2.45 -4.90 7.60
N SER A 70 2.65 -3.71 8.14
CA SER A 70 3.59 -3.44 9.25
C SER A 70 2.92 -2.92 10.51
N VAL A 71 1.63 -2.63 10.45
CA VAL A 71 0.78 -2.24 11.57
C VAL A 71 -0.49 -3.09 11.56
N PRO A 72 -1.06 -3.43 12.72
CA PRO A 72 -2.36 -4.11 12.77
C PRO A 72 -3.44 -3.20 12.18
N THR A 73 -4.02 -3.63 11.05
CA THR A 73 -5.13 -2.95 10.36
C THR A 73 -6.11 -4.01 9.89
N GLU A 74 -7.41 -3.79 10.11
CA GLU A 74 -8.45 -4.74 9.76
C GLU A 74 -8.86 -4.61 8.28
N LEU A 75 -8.22 -5.42 7.44
CA LEU A 75 -8.58 -5.53 6.02
C LEU A 75 -9.54 -6.70 5.83
N ASN A 76 -10.77 -6.39 5.43
CA ASN A 76 -11.77 -7.39 5.04
C ASN A 76 -11.75 -7.62 3.51
N LYS A 77 -12.69 -8.42 3.01
CA LYS A 77 -12.80 -8.72 1.59
C LYS A 77 -13.03 -7.45 0.74
N ASP A 78 -13.83 -6.53 1.23
CA ASP A 78 -14.20 -5.31 0.52
C ASP A 78 -12.99 -4.40 0.34
N HIS A 79 -12.22 -4.21 1.40
CA HIS A 79 -10.97 -3.46 1.36
C HIS A 79 -9.99 -4.07 0.35
N ASN A 80 -9.88 -5.40 0.33
CA ASN A 80 -9.01 -6.10 -0.63
C ASN A 80 -9.47 -5.95 -2.08
N GLU A 81 -10.77 -5.99 -2.38
CA GLU A 81 -11.29 -5.78 -3.74
C GLU A 81 -11.03 -4.35 -4.25
N ILE A 82 -11.17 -3.33 -3.38
CA ILE A 82 -10.81 -1.94 -3.70
C ILE A 82 -9.31 -1.81 -3.98
N LEU A 83 -8.47 -2.34 -3.08
CA LEU A 83 -7.02 -2.29 -3.24
C LEU A 83 -6.56 -3.05 -4.50
N GLU A 84 -7.24 -4.14 -4.87
CA GLU A 84 -6.99 -4.85 -6.13
C GLU A 84 -7.36 -4.01 -7.35
N LEU A 85 -8.55 -3.38 -7.33
CA LEU A 85 -8.99 -2.49 -8.40
C LEU A 85 -8.02 -1.30 -8.60
N ALA A 86 -7.53 -0.73 -7.51
CA ALA A 86 -6.59 0.39 -7.53
C ALA A 86 -5.24 0.06 -8.18
N GLN A 87 -4.85 -1.23 -8.31
CA GLN A 87 -3.56 -1.62 -8.90
C GLN A 87 -3.41 -1.20 -10.37
N GLY A 88 -4.51 -0.89 -11.06
CA GLY A 88 -4.47 -0.43 -12.45
C GLY A 88 -3.89 0.97 -12.63
N GLN A 89 -4.15 1.89 -11.69
CA GLN A 89 -3.85 3.32 -11.87
C GLN A 89 -3.43 4.05 -10.58
N GLY A 90 -3.47 3.39 -9.42
CA GLY A 90 -3.08 3.97 -8.13
C GLY A 90 -4.23 4.55 -7.30
N PHE A 91 -5.40 4.75 -7.90
CA PHE A 91 -6.59 5.29 -7.24
C PHE A 91 -7.86 4.60 -7.74
N VAL A 92 -8.96 4.80 -7.00
CA VAL A 92 -10.32 4.49 -7.46
C VAL A 92 -11.25 5.68 -7.25
N THR A 93 -12.40 5.65 -7.92
CA THR A 93 -13.55 6.54 -7.67
C THR A 93 -14.75 5.69 -7.21
N VAL A 94 -15.73 6.29 -6.53
CA VAL A 94 -16.96 5.58 -6.13
C VAL A 94 -17.65 4.97 -7.36
N ASP A 95 -17.85 5.76 -8.42
CA ASP A 95 -18.43 5.29 -9.70
C ASP A 95 -17.70 4.05 -10.27
N GLU A 96 -16.38 4.01 -10.13
CA GLU A 96 -15.58 2.89 -10.64
C GLU A 96 -15.78 1.63 -9.81
N VAL A 97 -15.80 1.76 -8.47
CA VAL A 97 -16.07 0.66 -7.55
C VAL A 97 -17.47 0.08 -7.81
N GLU A 98 -18.49 0.94 -7.90
CA GLU A 98 -19.86 0.54 -8.21
C GLU A 98 -19.93 -0.24 -9.52
N ARG A 99 -19.35 0.31 -10.59
CA ARG A 99 -19.45 -0.29 -11.93
C ARG A 99 -18.64 -1.56 -12.07
N ARG A 100 -17.45 -1.63 -11.45
CA ARG A 100 -16.51 -2.76 -11.64
C ARG A 100 -16.77 -3.91 -10.68
N LEU A 101 -17.27 -3.62 -9.48
CA LEU A 101 -17.57 -4.63 -8.47
C LEU A 101 -19.08 -4.88 -8.31
N SER A 102 -19.93 -4.13 -9.01
CA SER A 102 -21.40 -4.20 -8.89
C SER A 102 -21.88 -3.89 -7.47
N TRP A 103 -21.27 -2.91 -6.82
CA TRP A 103 -21.59 -2.49 -5.45
C TRP A 103 -22.58 -1.32 -5.42
N THR A 104 -23.23 -1.13 -4.27
CA THR A 104 -24.00 0.08 -3.98
C THR A 104 -23.06 1.22 -3.55
N SER A 105 -23.52 2.47 -3.74
CA SER A 105 -22.78 3.66 -3.32
C SER A 105 -22.43 3.64 -1.84
N GLY A 106 -23.39 3.30 -0.98
CA GLY A 106 -23.18 3.23 0.47
C GLY A 106 -22.06 2.26 0.84
N ARG A 107 -22.08 1.04 0.30
CA ARG A 107 -21.02 0.05 0.56
C ARG A 107 -19.65 0.50 0.07
N ALA A 108 -19.58 1.11 -1.12
CA ALA A 108 -18.34 1.62 -1.66
C ALA A 108 -17.77 2.76 -0.81
N ILE A 109 -18.63 3.70 -0.39
CA ILE A 109 -18.26 4.83 0.46
C ILE A 109 -17.79 4.34 1.84
N ASP A 110 -18.55 3.47 2.51
CA ASP A 110 -18.20 2.95 3.84
C ASP A 110 -16.82 2.25 3.83
N ALA A 111 -16.54 1.45 2.80
CA ALA A 111 -15.27 0.76 2.64
C ALA A 111 -14.11 1.74 2.32
N LEU A 112 -14.36 2.78 1.53
CA LEU A 112 -13.38 3.81 1.22
C LEU A 112 -13.07 4.71 2.42
N ASP A 113 -14.09 5.08 3.18
CA ASP A 113 -13.96 5.87 4.41
C ASP A 113 -13.18 5.09 5.48
N THR A 114 -13.44 3.78 5.61
CA THR A 114 -12.63 2.92 6.50
C THR A 114 -11.16 2.91 6.07
N LEU A 115 -10.86 2.85 4.77
CA LEU A 115 -9.49 2.90 4.26
C LEU A 115 -8.82 4.28 4.47
N LEU A 116 -9.61 5.36 4.50
CA LEU A 116 -9.13 6.70 4.86
C LEU A 116 -8.82 6.81 6.35
N ASP A 117 -9.73 6.33 7.21
CA ASP A 117 -9.57 6.35 8.67
C ASP A 117 -8.35 5.54 9.14
N GLU A 118 -8.07 4.43 8.45
CA GLU A 118 -6.85 3.62 8.64
C GLU A 118 -5.58 4.27 8.06
N GLY A 119 -5.69 5.40 7.36
CA GLY A 119 -4.58 6.10 6.72
C GLY A 119 -3.97 5.36 5.52
N LEU A 120 -4.70 4.42 4.93
CA LEU A 120 -4.28 3.64 3.76
C LEU A 120 -4.64 4.30 2.43
N ALA A 121 -5.56 5.26 2.47
CA ALA A 121 -6.01 6.04 1.33
C ALA A 121 -5.79 7.55 1.55
N MET A 122 -5.79 8.31 0.46
CA MET A 122 -5.78 9.78 0.46
C MET A 122 -6.81 10.31 -0.54
N ILE A 123 -7.48 11.41 -0.20
CA ILE A 123 -8.42 12.08 -1.10
C ILE A 123 -7.68 13.01 -2.05
N ASP A 124 -8.07 12.99 -3.32
CA ASP A 124 -7.72 13.97 -4.33
C ASP A 124 -8.99 14.48 -5.03
N ASP A 125 -9.33 15.73 -4.76
CA ASP A 125 -10.44 16.46 -5.38
C ASP A 125 -9.95 17.45 -6.47
N GLY A 126 -8.66 17.46 -6.78
CA GLY A 126 -8.03 18.47 -7.65
C GLY A 126 -8.05 18.15 -9.15
N HIS A 127 -8.59 17.00 -9.55
CA HIS A 127 -8.58 16.59 -10.94
C HIS A 127 -9.60 17.35 -11.81
N LYS A 128 -9.25 17.56 -13.09
CA LYS A 128 -9.99 18.42 -14.05
C LYS A 128 -11.43 18.00 -14.33
N ASP A 129 -11.78 16.74 -14.07
CA ASP A 129 -13.14 16.20 -14.27
C ASP A 129 -14.05 16.43 -13.06
N GLY A 130 -13.54 17.03 -11.98
CA GLY A 130 -14.29 17.28 -10.74
C GLY A 130 -14.63 16.03 -9.95
N LYS A 131 -14.08 14.85 -10.31
CA LYS A 131 -14.34 13.60 -9.61
C LYS A 131 -13.33 13.36 -8.49
N ARG A 132 -13.83 13.12 -7.28
CA ARG A 132 -13.04 12.68 -6.13
C ARG A 132 -12.36 11.35 -6.41
N ARG A 133 -11.06 11.29 -6.17
CA ARG A 133 -10.22 10.09 -6.25
C ARG A 133 -9.73 9.69 -4.87
N TYR A 134 -9.70 8.39 -4.62
CA TYR A 134 -9.10 7.80 -3.44
C TYR A 134 -7.80 7.14 -3.87
N TRP A 135 -6.66 7.72 -3.50
CA TRP A 135 -5.31 7.26 -3.86
C TRP A 135 -4.76 6.30 -2.82
N PHE A 136 -4.08 5.24 -3.28
CA PHE A 136 -3.54 4.18 -2.43
C PHE A 136 -2.01 4.06 -2.62
N PRO A 137 -1.21 4.63 -1.70
CA PRO A 137 0.25 4.56 -1.75
C PRO A 137 0.81 3.14 -1.80
N CYS A 138 0.10 2.15 -1.26
CA CYS A 138 0.57 0.77 -1.23
C CYS A 138 0.53 0.06 -2.60
N VAL A 139 -0.19 0.61 -3.58
CA VAL A 139 -0.28 0.04 -4.95
C VAL A 139 0.37 0.93 -6.01
N SER A 140 0.79 2.15 -5.65
CA SER A 140 1.61 3.03 -6.49
C SER A 140 3.08 3.06 -6.02
N PRO A 141 4.07 3.21 -6.91
CA PRO A 141 5.45 3.41 -6.50
C PRO A 141 5.59 4.69 -5.66
N ILE A 142 6.28 4.64 -4.52
CA ILE A 142 6.49 5.85 -3.69
C ILE A 142 7.38 6.87 -4.44
N SER A 143 8.22 6.42 -5.37
CA SER A 143 8.97 7.30 -6.27
C SER A 143 8.08 8.21 -7.13
N SER A 144 6.82 7.86 -7.34
CA SER A 144 5.85 8.71 -8.07
C SER A 144 5.22 9.80 -7.19
N LEU A 145 5.31 9.66 -5.87
CA LEU A 145 4.85 10.67 -4.89
C LEU A 145 5.93 11.73 -4.59
N THR A 146 7.19 11.43 -4.87
CA THR A 146 8.36 12.30 -4.60
C THR A 146 8.71 13.23 -5.76
N GLY A 147 7.71 13.64 -6.56
CA GLY A 147 7.82 14.83 -7.43
C GLY A 147 7.97 16.15 -6.67
N ILE A 148 8.33 16.12 -5.37
CA ILE A 148 8.48 17.27 -4.47
C ILE A 148 9.92 17.40 -3.94
N ASP A 149 10.91 16.66 -4.47
CA ASP A 149 12.34 16.95 -4.23
C ASP A 149 12.94 17.72 -5.42
N SER A 150 12.31 18.83 -5.79
CA SER A 150 12.83 19.79 -6.76
C SER A 150 12.46 21.22 -6.40
N LEU A 151 12.74 21.64 -5.17
CA LEU A 151 12.99 23.02 -4.76
C LEU A 151 14.00 23.05 -3.61
#